data_AF-A0A497A1X5-F1
#
_entry.id   AF-A0A497A1X5-F1
#
_cell.length_a   1.000
_cell.length_b   1.000
_cell.length_c   1.000
_cell.angle_alpha   90.00
_cell.angle_beta   90.00
_cell.angle_gamma   90.00
#
_symmetry.space_group_name_H-M   'P 1'
#
loop_
_entity.id
_entity.type
_entity.pdbx_description
1 polymer ?
#
loop_
_entity_poly.entity_id
_entity_poly.type
_entity_poly.pdbx_seq_one_letter_code
_entity_poly.pdbx_strand_id
1 'polypeptide(L)'
;AHIAFGRPVRTRSERAKAFETREGAFLNRYKDEAREVILALLDKYRVGGVEQLADPRVFRLSPFREMGQVPGVIQRFGGAEPLQKAVREVQRRLYAA
;
A
#
# COMPACT_ATOMS: atom_id res chain seq x y z
N ALA A 1 -16.32 18.61 29.40
CA ALA A 1 -15.64 18.13 28.18
C ALA A 1 -16.32 16.83 27.73
N HIS A 2 -17.18 16.89 26.71
CA HIS A 2 -17.86 15.70 26.18
C HIS A 2 -16.99 15.10 25.06
N ILE A 3 -16.51 13.89 25.31
CA ILE A 3 -15.58 13.16 24.47
C ILE A 3 -16.35 12.56 23.28
N ALA A 4 -16.00 12.98 22.06
CA ALA A 4 -16.59 12.52 20.80
C ALA A 4 -16.05 11.13 20.42
N PHE A 5 -16.76 10.05 20.75
CA PHE A 5 -16.43 8.68 20.30
C PHE A 5 -17.66 8.01 19.71
N GLY A 6 -17.97 8.34 18.45
CA GLY A 6 -19.13 7.79 17.73
C GLY A 6 -18.83 7.16 16.36
N ARG A 7 -17.56 7.05 15.97
CA ARG A 7 -17.18 6.29 14.77
C ARG A 7 -16.21 5.18 15.14
N PRO A 8 -16.48 3.91 14.76
CA PRO A 8 -15.50 2.86 14.95
C PRO A 8 -14.22 3.24 14.18
N VAL A 9 -13.09 3.24 14.89
CA VAL A 9 -11.78 3.35 14.25
C VAL A 9 -11.66 2.16 13.31
N ARG A 10 -11.67 2.40 12.00
CA ARG A 10 -11.57 1.31 11.03
C ARG A 10 -10.34 0.46 11.31
N THR A 11 -10.46 -0.85 11.24
CA THR A 11 -9.28 -1.73 11.32
C THR A 11 -8.36 -1.49 10.12
N ARG A 12 -7.10 -1.92 10.19
CA ARG A 12 -6.17 -1.83 9.05
C ARG A 12 -6.71 -2.58 7.84
N SER A 13 -7.32 -3.75 8.09
CA SER A 13 -7.99 -4.57 7.07
C SER A 13 -9.15 -3.82 6.39
N GLU A 14 -9.98 -3.14 7.17
CA GLU A 14 -11.07 -2.32 6.64
C GLU A 14 -10.56 -1.13 5.83
N ARG A 15 -9.48 -0.45 6.28
CA ARG A 15 -8.86 0.64 5.51
C ARG A 15 -8.30 0.16 4.18
N ALA A 16 -7.60 -0.97 4.17
CA ALA A 16 -7.08 -1.56 2.95
C ALA A 16 -8.21 -1.97 1.99
N LYS A 17 -9.29 -2.58 2.51
CA LYS A 17 -10.46 -2.94 1.71
C LYS A 17 -11.15 -1.70 1.14
N ALA A 18 -11.38 -0.68 1.97
CA ALA A 18 -11.97 0.59 1.53
C ALA A 18 -11.08 1.30 0.50
N PHE A 19 -9.76 1.23 0.64
CA PHE A 19 -8.82 1.75 -0.35
C PHE A 19 -9.01 1.07 -1.70
N GLU A 20 -9.01 -0.27 -1.77
CA GLU A 20 -9.17 -1.00 -3.05
C GLU A 20 -10.48 -0.64 -3.76
N THR A 21 -11.56 -0.42 -3.02
CA THR A 21 -12.86 -0.05 -3.59
C THR A 21 -12.91 1.41 -4.05
N ARG A 22 -12.45 2.36 -3.23
CA ARG A 22 -12.56 3.80 -3.52
C ARG A 22 -11.47 4.31 -4.47
N GLU A 23 -10.26 3.75 -4.38
CA GLU A 23 -9.08 4.22 -5.10
C GLU A 23 -8.87 3.50 -6.44
N GLY A 24 -9.93 2.90 -7.02
CA GLY A 24 -9.85 2.18 -8.29
C GLY A 24 -9.28 3.03 -9.44
N ALA A 25 -9.69 4.31 -9.54
CA ALA A 25 -9.14 5.24 -10.54
C ALA A 25 -7.67 5.60 -10.30
N PHE A 26 -7.15 5.45 -9.08
CA PHE A 26 -5.73 5.59 -8.79
C PHE A 26 -4.98 4.31 -9.19
N LEU A 27 -5.50 3.14 -8.83
CA LEU A 27 -4.92 1.83 -9.18
C LEU A 27 -4.84 1.62 -10.70
N ASN A 28 -5.86 2.04 -11.45
CA ASN A 28 -5.93 1.89 -12.90
C ASN A 28 -4.93 2.76 -13.69
N ARG A 29 -4.24 3.72 -13.03
CA ARG A 29 -3.17 4.50 -13.66
C ARG A 29 -1.88 3.71 -13.80
N TYR A 30 -1.74 2.64 -13.01
CA TYR A 30 -0.58 1.77 -13.02
C TYR A 30 -0.82 0.58 -13.95
N LYS A 31 0.25 0.20 -14.67
CA LYS A 31 0.31 -1.08 -15.39
C LYS A 31 0.10 -2.25 -14.42
N ASP A 32 -0.28 -3.39 -14.95
CA ASP A 32 -0.67 -4.56 -14.18
C ASP A 32 0.41 -4.98 -13.17
N GLU A 33 1.69 -4.96 -13.57
CA GLU A 33 2.81 -5.34 -12.73
C GLU A 33 3.08 -4.35 -11.59
N ALA A 34 2.91 -3.05 -11.83
CA ALA A 34 3.02 -2.03 -10.79
C ALA A 34 1.81 -2.05 -9.84
N ARG A 35 0.63 -2.31 -10.38
CA ARG A 35 -0.60 -2.45 -9.59
C ARG A 35 -0.53 -3.66 -8.67
N GLU A 36 0.02 -4.78 -9.12
CA GLU A 36 0.24 -5.97 -8.31
C GLU A 36 1.11 -5.66 -7.08
N VAL A 37 2.19 -4.88 -7.25
CA VAL A 37 3.03 -4.43 -6.14
C VAL A 37 2.23 -3.59 -5.14
N ILE A 38 1.36 -2.68 -5.60
CA ILE A 38 0.52 -1.87 -4.69
C ILE A 38 -0.43 -2.75 -3.89
N LEU A 39 -1.08 -3.73 -4.53
CA LEU A 39 -2.01 -4.63 -3.85
C LEU A 39 -1.28 -5.49 -2.81
N ALA A 40 -0.10 -6.02 -3.16
CA ALA A 40 0.74 -6.76 -2.22
C ALA A 40 1.21 -5.89 -1.03
N LEU A 41 1.46 -4.59 -1.26
CA LEU A 41 1.80 -3.65 -0.18
C LEU A 41 0.61 -3.43 0.75
N LEU A 42 -0.62 -3.33 0.21
CA LEU A 42 -1.84 -3.25 1.02
C LEU A 42 -2.01 -4.50 1.89
N ASP A 43 -1.71 -5.70 1.36
CA ASP A 43 -1.71 -6.93 2.16
C ASP A 43 -0.71 -6.88 3.31
N LYS A 44 0.51 -6.36 3.08
CA LYS A 44 1.48 -6.18 4.17
C LYS A 44 1.04 -5.14 5.19
N TYR A 45 0.39 -4.07 4.75
CA TYR A 45 -0.22 -3.07 5.62
C TYR A 45 -1.29 -3.66 6.54
N ARG A 46 -2.12 -4.59 6.05
CA ARG A 46 -3.15 -5.26 6.87
C ARG A 46 -2.56 -5.88 8.13
N VAL A 47 -1.37 -6.48 8.02
CA VAL A 47 -0.65 -7.13 9.13
C VAL A 47 0.20 -6.15 9.91
N GLY A 48 1.15 -5.48 9.24
CA GLY A 48 2.21 -4.68 9.87
C GLY A 48 1.93 -3.18 10.01
N GLY A 49 0.79 -2.70 9.50
CA GLY A 49 0.44 -1.27 9.56
C GLY A 49 1.33 -0.37 8.70
N VAL A 50 1.31 0.94 8.99
CA VAL A 50 1.97 1.96 8.17
C VAL A 50 3.49 1.86 8.19
N GLU A 51 4.07 1.41 9.31
CA GLU A 51 5.51 1.19 9.45
C GLU A 51 6.00 0.15 8.44
N GLN A 52 5.22 -0.91 8.23
CA GLN A 52 5.54 -1.96 7.26
C GLN A 52 5.54 -1.46 5.81
N LEU A 53 4.72 -0.44 5.48
CA LEU A 53 4.73 0.18 4.14
C LEU A 53 5.95 1.06 3.90
N ALA A 54 6.48 1.69 4.96
CA ALA A 54 7.66 2.55 4.87
C ALA A 54 8.98 1.77 4.89
N ASP A 55 8.96 0.55 5.43
CA ASP A 55 10.15 -0.27 5.62
C ASP A 55 10.55 -1.00 4.32
N PRO A 56 11.73 -0.71 3.73
CA PRO A 56 12.22 -1.40 2.54
C PRO A 56 12.39 -2.92 2.71
N ARG A 57 12.52 -3.41 3.96
CA ARG A 57 12.62 -4.85 4.26
C ARG A 57 11.32 -5.59 3.90
N VAL A 58 10.20 -4.89 3.73
CA VAL A 58 8.94 -5.48 3.24
C VAL A 58 9.14 -6.24 1.93
N PHE A 59 10.02 -5.75 1.05
CA PHE A 59 10.29 -6.34 -0.26
C PHE A 59 11.09 -7.65 -0.19
N ARG A 60 11.52 -8.09 1.01
CA ARG A 60 12.16 -9.40 1.22
C ARG A 60 11.15 -10.51 1.54
N LEU A 61 9.90 -10.13 1.80
CA LEU A 61 8.80 -11.02 2.13
C LEU A 61 8.01 -11.40 0.87
N SER A 62 7.39 -12.57 0.84
CA SER A 62 6.48 -12.94 -0.26
C SER A 62 5.26 -12.00 -0.29
N PRO A 63 4.72 -11.61 -1.47
CA PRO A 63 5.10 -12.08 -2.80
C PRO A 63 6.29 -11.31 -3.42
N PHE A 64 6.84 -10.30 -2.75
CA PHE A 64 7.90 -9.47 -3.31
C PHE A 64 9.20 -10.24 -3.55
N ARG A 65 9.45 -11.28 -2.74
CA ARG A 65 10.58 -12.19 -2.96
C ARG A 65 10.51 -12.85 -4.33
N GLU A 66 9.33 -13.33 -4.70
CA GLU A 66 9.02 -13.96 -5.99
C GLU A 66 9.01 -12.92 -7.12
N MET A 67 8.72 -11.66 -6.80
CA MET A 67 8.88 -10.52 -7.71
C MET A 67 10.35 -10.09 -7.90
N GLY A 68 11.35 -10.82 -7.39
CA GLY A 68 12.75 -10.43 -7.52
C GLY A 68 13.19 -9.36 -6.52
N GLN A 69 12.53 -9.31 -5.37
CA GLN A 69 12.80 -8.42 -4.24
C GLN A 69 12.82 -6.93 -4.66
N VAL A 70 13.65 -6.12 -3.99
CA VAL A 70 13.75 -4.68 -4.25
C VAL A 70 14.04 -4.36 -5.73
N PRO A 71 15.04 -4.99 -6.39
CA PRO A 71 15.33 -4.68 -7.80
C PRO A 71 14.15 -4.98 -8.73
N GLY A 72 13.52 -6.15 -8.57
CA GLY A 72 12.42 -6.55 -9.43
C GLY A 72 11.13 -5.76 -9.16
N VAL A 73 10.91 -5.28 -7.94
CA VAL A 73 9.82 -4.36 -7.63
C VAL A 73 10.06 -2.98 -8.25
N ILE A 74 11.29 -2.45 -8.15
CA ILE A 74 11.69 -1.20 -8.80
C ILE A 74 11.45 -1.27 -10.32
N GLN A 75 11.83 -2.38 -10.94
CA GLN A 75 11.65 -2.59 -12.38
C GLN A 75 10.17 -2.61 -12.78
N ARG A 76 9.32 -3.33 -12.04
CA ARG A 76 7.87 -3.37 -12.28
C ARG A 76 7.21 -1.99 -12.18
N PHE A 77 7.75 -1.13 -11.32
CA PHE A 77 7.30 0.24 -11.14
C PHE A 77 7.87 1.24 -12.17
N GLY A 78 8.79 0.81 -13.03
CA GLY A 78 9.47 1.69 -13.98
C GLY A 78 10.53 2.60 -13.35
N GLY A 79 10.98 2.31 -12.13
CA GLY A 79 12.03 3.06 -11.45
C GLY A 79 11.78 3.24 -9.94
N ALA A 80 12.85 3.59 -9.23
CA ALA A 80 12.81 3.77 -7.77
C ALA A 80 11.99 4.99 -7.36
N GLU A 81 12.08 6.09 -8.12
CA GLU A 81 11.34 7.31 -7.82
C GLU A 81 9.80 7.14 -8.00
N PRO A 82 9.29 6.55 -9.11
CA PRO A 82 7.88 6.19 -9.22
C PRO A 82 7.38 5.32 -8.06
N LEU A 83 8.15 4.29 -7.68
CA LEU A 83 7.81 3.41 -6.54
C LEU A 83 7.67 4.22 -5.25
N GLN A 84 8.66 5.04 -4.91
CA GLN A 84 8.63 5.85 -3.69
C GLN A 84 7.46 6.84 -3.68
N LYS A 85 7.16 7.47 -4.82
CA LYS A 85 6.00 8.37 -4.96
C LYS A 85 4.69 7.61 -4.72
N ALA A 86 4.55 6.43 -5.29
CA ALA A 86 3.36 5.60 -5.11
C ALA A 86 3.18 5.12 -3.67
N VAL A 87 4.24 4.67 -2.99
CA VAL A 87 4.19 4.27 -1.58
C VAL A 87 3.68 5.42 -0.69
N ARG A 88 4.24 6.64 -0.86
CA ARG A 88 3.79 7.83 -0.12
C ARG A 88 2.34 8.18 -0.42
N GLU A 89 1.92 8.05 -1.67
CA GLU A 89 0.54 8.31 -2.07
C GLU A 89 -0.45 7.29 -1.50
N VAL A 90 -0.10 6.00 -1.50
CA VAL A 90 -0.87 4.93 -0.86
C VAL A 90 -1.04 5.22 0.63
N GLN A 91 0.04 5.55 1.33
CA GLN A 91 -0.01 5.93 2.75
C GLN A 91 -0.98 7.09 2.98
N ARG A 92 -0.84 8.19 2.23
CA ARG A 92 -1.72 9.36 2.35
C ARG A 92 -3.19 9.00 2.11
N ARG A 93 -3.50 8.22 1.07
CA ARG A 93 -4.88 7.82 0.71
C ARG A 93 -5.51 6.83 1.70
N LEU A 94 -4.70 5.97 2.33
CA LEU A 94 -5.13 5.08 3.42
C LEU A 94 -5.62 5.85 4.66
N TYR A 95 -5.00 7.00 4.96
CA TYR A 95 -5.30 7.81 6.14
C TYR A 95 -6.20 9.02 5.88
N ALA A 96 -6.40 9.43 4.63
CA ALA A 96 -7.41 10.41 4.24
C ALA A 96 -8.86 9.85 4.27
N ALA A 97 -9.06 8.67 4.83
CA ALA A 97 -10.23 7.80 4.66
C ALA A 97 -11.13 7.68 5.89
#